data_AF-A0A924FKH7-F1
#
_entry.id   AF-A0A924FKH7-F1
#
_cell.length_a   1.000
_cell.length_b   1.000
_cell.length_c   1.000
_cell.angle_alpha   90.00
_cell.angle_beta   90.00
_cell.angle_gamma   90.00
#
_symmetry.space_group_name_H-M   'P 1'
#
loop_
_entity.id
_entity.type
_entity.pdbx_description
1 polymer ?
#
loop_
_entity_poly.entity_id
_entity_poly.type
_entity_poly.pdbx_seq_one_letter_code
_entity_poly.pdbx_strand_id
1 'polypeptide(L)'
;MTVAHKNKTLATLLAAVLGGFGAHRFYLYGSKDRRAWLYVLFFPLSVFAGFIAALMIGLTPDEKWDATHNAISGTPSDSGWLVILIVIATFGIGTGLLIAAIARTFDLLYTGGAYG
;
A
#
# COMPACT_ATOMS: atom_id res chain seq x y z
N MET A 1 26.03 -20.47 30.52
CA MET A 1 25.64 -19.47 29.51
C MET A 1 24.76 -20.15 28.48
N THR A 2 23.43 -20.01 28.57
CA THR A 2 22.49 -20.67 27.64
C THR A 2 21.96 -19.63 26.65
N VAL A 3 22.29 -19.77 25.38
CA VAL A 3 21.87 -18.88 24.30
C VAL A 3 20.38 -19.10 24.02
N ALA A 4 19.56 -18.06 24.19
CA ALA A 4 18.13 -18.10 23.95
C ALA A 4 17.82 -18.29 22.45
N HIS A 5 17.08 -19.34 22.11
CA HIS A 5 16.71 -19.70 20.74
C HIS A 5 15.61 -18.75 20.22
N LYS A 6 15.89 -17.98 19.16
CA LYS A 6 14.94 -17.03 18.56
C LYS A 6 14.10 -17.68 17.46
N ASN A 7 12.78 -17.57 17.58
CA ASN A 7 11.80 -18.21 16.71
C ASN A 7 11.40 -17.28 15.54
N LYS A 8 11.64 -17.74 14.30
CA LYS A 8 11.39 -16.98 13.06
C LYS A 8 9.91 -16.64 12.88
N THR A 9 9.01 -17.50 13.33
CA THR A 9 7.55 -17.31 13.21
C THR A 9 7.06 -16.14 14.06
N LEU A 10 7.61 -15.94 15.25
CA LEU A 10 7.30 -14.79 16.10
C LEU A 10 7.83 -13.48 15.51
N ALA A 11 8.99 -13.50 14.87
CA ALA A 11 9.55 -12.34 14.18
C ALA A 11 8.72 -11.94 12.95
N THR A 12 8.23 -12.92 12.17
CA THR A 12 7.32 -12.69 11.04
C THR A 12 5.96 -12.19 11.50
N LEU A 13 5.43 -12.70 12.61
CA LEU A 13 4.16 -12.24 13.20
C LEU A 13 4.27 -10.80 13.74
N LEU A 14 5.36 -10.46 14.44
CA LEU A 14 5.59 -9.09 14.91
C LEU A 14 5.84 -8.12 13.75
N ALA A 15 6.54 -8.53 12.68
CA ALA A 15 6.72 -7.71 11.50
C ALA A 15 5.39 -7.46 10.75
N ALA A 16 4.50 -8.46 10.70
CA ALA A 16 3.18 -8.35 10.09
C ALA A 16 2.20 -7.49 10.92
N VAL A 17 2.27 -7.54 12.25
CA VAL A 17 1.35 -6.81 13.14
C VAL A 17 1.85 -5.41 13.51
N LEU A 18 3.17 -5.20 13.62
CA LEU A 18 3.77 -3.98 14.17
C LEU A 18 4.72 -3.24 13.23
N GLY A 19 5.08 -3.80 12.08
CA GLY A 19 6.06 -3.20 11.15
C GLY A 19 5.60 -1.92 10.46
N GLY A 20 4.28 -1.73 10.27
CA GLY A 20 3.73 -0.60 9.50
C GLY A 20 3.17 0.55 10.33
N PHE A 21 3.03 0.40 11.66
CA PHE A 21 1.96 1.15 12.33
C PHE A 21 2.30 2.56 12.79
N GLY A 22 3.56 2.99 12.95
CA GLY A 22 3.88 4.31 13.51
C GLY A 22 3.27 4.62 14.90
N ALA A 23 2.48 3.68 15.46
CA ALA A 23 1.65 3.82 16.64
C ALA A 23 2.50 3.89 17.89
N HIS A 24 3.65 3.19 17.90
CA HIS A 24 4.69 3.34 18.91
C HIS A 24 5.13 4.82 19.08
N ARG A 25 5.18 5.61 17.99
CA ARG A 25 5.65 7.00 18.03
C ARG A 25 4.55 7.97 18.46
N PHE A 26 3.30 7.72 18.05
CA PHE A 26 2.11 8.41 18.56
C PHE A 26 1.85 8.12 20.05
N TYR A 27 2.16 6.90 20.50
CA TYR A 27 2.04 6.47 21.90
C TYR A 27 3.07 7.15 22.82
N LEU A 28 4.29 7.41 22.33
CA LEU A 28 5.36 8.03 23.13
C LEU A 28 5.38 9.57 23.12
N TYR A 29 4.93 10.22 22.05
CA TYR A 29 5.06 11.69 21.88
C TYR A 29 3.73 12.44 21.74
N GLY A 30 2.60 11.72 21.76
CA GLY A 30 1.27 12.29 21.55
C GLY A 30 1.08 12.91 20.16
N SER A 31 -0.14 13.35 19.86
CA SER A 31 -0.57 13.89 18.55
C SER A 31 0.16 15.16 18.08
N LYS A 32 1.21 15.62 18.79
CA LYS A 32 2.03 16.80 18.45
C LYS A 32 3.32 16.46 17.70
N ASP A 33 3.68 15.18 17.48
CA ASP A 33 4.90 14.83 16.73
C ASP A 33 4.73 14.98 15.20
N ARG A 34 5.16 16.13 14.68
CA ARG A 34 5.13 16.51 13.26
C ARG A 34 5.96 15.56 12.35
N ARG A 35 6.94 14.84 12.89
CA ARG A 35 7.76 13.89 12.09
C ARG A 35 7.07 12.54 11.93
N ALA A 36 6.29 12.11 12.92
CA ALA A 36 5.46 10.89 12.80
C ALA A 36 4.43 11.03 11.67
N TRP A 37 3.83 12.21 11.53
CA TRP A 37 2.91 12.53 10.43
C TRP A 37 3.56 12.48 9.05
N LEU A 38 4.83 12.86 8.91
CA LEU A 38 5.52 12.76 7.62
C LEU A 38 5.69 11.30 7.18
N TYR A 39 6.14 10.40 8.07
CA TYR A 39 6.26 8.98 7.74
C TYR A 39 4.91 8.33 7.42
N VAL A 40 3.87 8.70 8.18
CA VAL A 40 2.49 8.24 7.95
C VAL A 40 1.89 8.86 6.69
N LEU A 41 2.37 10.00 6.19
CA LEU A 41 1.92 10.59 4.93
C LEU A 41 2.66 9.97 3.72
N PHE A 42 3.98 9.77 3.84
CA PHE A 42 4.79 9.20 2.76
C PHE A 42 4.46 7.73 2.49
N PHE A 43 4.13 6.97 3.53
CA PHE A 43 3.75 5.56 3.38
C PHE A 43 2.52 5.34 2.48
N PRO A 44 1.33 5.92 2.75
CA PRO A 44 0.16 5.78 1.89
C PRO A 44 0.37 6.43 0.53
N LEU A 45 1.09 7.57 0.45
CA LEU A 45 1.46 8.15 -0.85
C LEU A 45 2.23 7.16 -1.72
N SER A 46 3.19 6.42 -1.16
CA SER A 46 3.93 5.38 -1.89
C SER A 46 3.02 4.23 -2.33
N VAL A 47 2.05 3.83 -1.50
CA VAL A 47 1.08 2.78 -1.85
C VAL A 47 0.19 3.23 -3.01
N PHE A 48 -0.33 4.46 -2.95
CA PHE A 48 -1.12 5.03 -4.04
C PHE A 48 -0.33 5.18 -5.34
N ALA A 49 0.94 5.59 -5.26
CA ALA A 49 1.82 5.62 -6.43
C ALA A 49 1.99 4.22 -7.05
N GLY A 50 2.12 3.18 -6.22
CA GLY A 50 2.14 1.79 -6.67
C GLY A 50 0.85 1.35 -7.35
N PHE A 51 -0.32 1.71 -6.80
CA PHE A 51 -1.62 1.43 -7.44
C PHE A 51 -1.76 2.14 -8.78
N ILE A 52 -1.37 3.42 -8.86
CA ILE A 52 -1.40 4.16 -10.13
C ILE A 52 -0.46 3.52 -11.15
N ALA A 53 0.75 3.13 -10.75
CA ALA A 53 1.69 2.44 -11.64
C ALA A 53 1.12 1.09 -12.13
N ALA A 54 0.50 0.30 -11.25
CA ALA A 54 -0.13 -0.96 -11.62
C ALA A 54 -1.31 -0.75 -12.59
N LEU A 55 -2.11 0.30 -12.42
CA LEU A 55 -3.17 0.67 -13.36
C LEU A 55 -2.59 1.13 -14.70
N MET A 56 -1.56 1.97 -14.69
CA MET A 56 -0.89 2.40 -15.92
C MET A 56 -0.34 1.22 -16.71
N ILE A 57 0.34 0.29 -16.04
CA ILE A 57 0.92 -0.89 -16.69
C ILE A 57 -0.20 -1.83 -17.17
N GLY A 58 -1.15 -2.19 -16.30
CA GLY A 58 -2.21 -3.15 -16.64
C GLY A 58 -3.23 -2.64 -17.66
N LEU A 59 -3.33 -1.32 -17.85
CA LEU A 59 -4.15 -0.71 -18.91
C LEU A 59 -3.33 -0.38 -20.17
N THR A 60 -2.01 -0.55 -20.16
CA THR A 60 -1.19 -0.36 -21.35
C THR A 60 -1.50 -1.49 -22.34
N PRO A 61 -1.88 -1.19 -23.59
CA PRO A 61 -2.11 -2.22 -24.61
C PRO A 61 -0.86 -3.05 -24.85
N ASP A 62 -1.02 -4.36 -25.05
CA ASP A 62 0.08 -5.31 -25.23
C ASP A 62 1.01 -4.91 -26.37
N GLU A 63 0.47 -4.45 -27.49
CA GLU A 63 1.25 -3.96 -28.64
C GLU A 63 2.18 -2.80 -28.26
N LYS A 64 1.68 -1.87 -27.44
CA LYS A 64 2.44 -0.69 -26.98
C LYS A 64 3.47 -1.09 -25.94
N TRP A 65 3.11 -2.00 -25.04
CA TRP A 65 4.03 -2.57 -24.06
C TRP A 65 5.18 -3.30 -24.77
N ASP A 66 4.86 -4.14 -25.75
CA ASP A 66 5.81 -4.93 -26.51
C ASP A 66 6.75 -4.07 -27.34
N ALA A 67 6.23 -3.05 -28.03
CA ALA A 67 7.06 -2.10 -28.78
C ALA A 67 8.07 -1.36 -27.88
N THR A 68 7.75 -1.16 -26.59
CA THR A 68 8.61 -0.42 -25.66
C THR A 68 9.59 -1.34 -24.92
N HIS A 69 9.15 -2.51 -24.47
CA HIS A 69 9.92 -3.37 -23.55
C HIS A 69 10.30 -4.73 -24.14
N ASN A 70 9.52 -5.28 -25.07
CA ASN A 70 9.72 -6.62 -25.64
C ASN A 70 10.14 -6.61 -27.12
N ALA A 71 10.56 -5.46 -27.65
CA ALA A 71 10.86 -5.27 -29.08
C ALA A 71 11.92 -6.26 -29.63
N ILE A 72 12.81 -6.75 -28.77
CA ILE A 72 13.90 -7.68 -29.14
C ILE A 72 13.47 -9.15 -28.96
N SER A 73 12.44 -9.42 -28.16
CA SER A 73 12.05 -10.79 -27.77
C SER A 73 11.38 -11.58 -28.90
N GLY A 74 10.76 -10.90 -29.88
CA GLY A 74 10.07 -11.53 -31.01
C GLY A 74 8.80 -12.30 -30.67
N THR A 75 8.41 -12.38 -29.39
CA THR A 75 7.19 -13.05 -28.92
C THR A 75 6.17 -12.01 -28.47
N PRO A 76 4.93 -12.00 -29.00
CA PRO A 76 3.89 -11.09 -28.55
C PRO A 76 3.46 -11.41 -27.12
N SER A 77 3.20 -10.38 -26.31
CA SER A 77 2.52 -10.50 -25.02
C SER A 77 1.03 -10.76 -25.26
N ASP A 78 0.48 -11.70 -24.50
CA ASP A 78 -0.96 -11.95 -24.42
C ASP A 78 -1.38 -11.75 -22.96
N SER A 79 -1.69 -10.50 -22.60
CA SER A 79 -2.19 -10.13 -21.28
C SER A 79 -3.63 -10.60 -21.16
N GLY A 80 -3.80 -11.85 -20.75
CA GLY A 80 -5.12 -12.43 -20.53
C GLY A 80 -5.93 -11.78 -19.41
N TRP A 81 -7.10 -12.35 -19.14
CA TRP A 81 -8.08 -11.87 -18.15
C TRP A 81 -7.54 -11.62 -16.74
N LEU A 82 -6.43 -12.27 -16.35
CA LEU A 82 -5.84 -12.08 -15.03
C LEU A 82 -5.38 -10.62 -14.81
N VAL A 83 -4.81 -9.97 -15.83
CA VAL A 83 -4.38 -8.56 -15.73
C VAL A 83 -5.59 -7.66 -15.47
N ILE A 84 -6.71 -7.92 -16.14
CA ILE A 84 -7.97 -7.17 -15.95
C ILE A 84 -8.47 -7.32 -14.51
N LEU A 85 -8.47 -8.54 -13.95
CA LEU A 85 -8.88 -8.77 -12.58
C LEU A 85 -7.98 -8.04 -11.58
N ILE A 86 -6.66 -8.02 -11.83
CA ILE A 86 -5.70 -7.28 -11.00
C ILE A 86 -5.96 -5.78 -11.08
N VAL A 87 -6.23 -5.23 -12.27
CA VAL A 87 -6.57 -3.81 -12.47
C VAL A 87 -7.84 -3.44 -11.71
N ILE A 88 -8.90 -4.23 -11.83
CA ILE A 88 -10.18 -4.01 -11.12
C ILE A 88 -9.96 -4.06 -9.61
N ALA A 89 -9.27 -5.09 -9.11
CA ALA A 89 -8.99 -5.23 -7.68
C ALA A 89 -8.13 -4.06 -7.17
N THR A 90 -7.10 -3.66 -7.90
CA THR A 90 -6.21 -2.54 -7.56
C THR A 90 -6.99 -1.24 -7.50
N PHE A 91 -7.84 -0.97 -8.49
CA PHE A 91 -8.67 0.22 -8.52
C PHE A 91 -9.68 0.25 -7.36
N GLY A 92 -10.37 -0.88 -7.12
CA GLY A 92 -11.37 -1.01 -6.07
C GLY A 92 -10.76 -0.85 -4.67
N ILE A 93 -9.65 -1.54 -4.40
CA ILE A 93 -8.93 -1.45 -3.12
C ILE A 93 -8.36 -0.04 -2.94
N GLY A 94 -7.69 0.52 -3.95
CA GLY A 94 -7.13 1.86 -3.89
C GLY A 94 -8.20 2.92 -3.60
N THR A 95 -9.30 2.88 -4.33
CA THR A 95 -10.42 3.81 -4.13
C THR A 95 -11.07 3.63 -2.76
N GLY A 96 -11.32 2.38 -2.35
CA GLY A 96 -11.91 2.07 -1.04
C GLY A 96 -11.04 2.55 0.12
N LEU A 97 -9.73 2.33 0.05
CA LEU A 97 -8.78 2.81 1.05
C LEU A 97 -8.71 4.34 1.08
N LEU A 98 -8.72 5.00 -0.08
CA LEU A 98 -8.72 6.46 -0.16
C LEU A 98 -9.98 7.05 0.49
N ILE A 99 -11.15 6.53 0.14
CA ILE A 99 -12.44 6.97 0.70
C ILE A 99 -12.46 6.71 2.21
N ALA A 100 -12.05 5.52 2.66
CA ALA A 100 -12.00 5.19 4.08
C ALA A 100 -11.06 6.12 4.86
N ALA A 101 -9.89 6.43 4.32
CA ALA A 101 -8.94 7.36 4.94
C ALA A 101 -9.50 8.79 5.03
N ILE A 102 -10.14 9.28 3.96
CA ILE A 102 -10.78 10.60 3.95
C ILE A 102 -11.94 10.62 4.95
N ALA A 103 -12.87 9.67 4.87
CA ALA A 103 -14.01 9.56 5.77
C ALA A 103 -13.56 9.53 7.24
N ARG A 104 -12.54 8.73 7.56
CA ARG A 104 -11.96 8.66 8.90
C ARG A 104 -11.32 9.97 9.35
N THR A 105 -10.64 10.67 8.44
CA THR A 105 -10.04 11.97 8.76
C THR A 105 -11.11 13.00 9.09
N PHE A 106 -12.19 13.07 8.31
CA PHE A 106 -13.33 13.95 8.59
C PHE A 106 -14.02 13.59 9.91
N ASP A 107 -14.24 12.30 10.17
CA ASP A 107 -14.80 11.84 11.44
C ASP A 107 -13.95 12.32 12.63
N LEU A 108 -12.63 12.11 12.59
CA LEU A 108 -11.73 12.58 13.64
C LEU A 108 -11.74 14.10 13.82
N LEU A 109 -11.78 14.88 12.73
CA LEU A 109 -11.70 16.34 12.79
C LEU A 109 -13.00 16.99 13.28
N TYR A 110 -14.17 16.45 12.91
CA TYR A 110 -15.46 17.10 13.17
C TYR A 110 -16.28 16.43 14.27
N THR A 111 -16.11 15.13 14.49
CA THR A 111 -16.89 14.36 15.49
C THR A 111 -16.03 13.91 16.67
N GLY A 112 -14.70 14.07 16.58
CA GLY A 112 -13.76 13.55 17.55
C GLY A 112 -13.62 12.01 17.50
N GLY A 113 -14.08 11.37 16.43
CA GLY A 113 -13.98 9.93 16.24
C GLY A 113 -15.21 9.13 16.69
N ALA A 114 -16.38 9.75 16.79
CA ALA A 114 -17.59 9.13 17.34
C ALA A 114 -18.12 7.95 16.50
N TYR A 115 -17.78 7.88 15.21
CA TYR A 115 -18.28 6.85 14.29
C TYR A 115 -17.25 5.76 13.95
N GLY A 116 -16.14 5.69 14.71
CA GLY A 116 -15.17 4.59 14.62
C GLY A 116 -13.79 5.07 14.26
#